data_AF-A0A0M3JGW8-F1
#
_entry.id   AF-A0A0M3JGW8-F1
#
_cell.length_a   1.000
_cell.length_b   1.000
_cell.length_c   1.000
_cell.angle_alpha   90.00
_cell.angle_beta   90.00
_cell.angle_gamma   90.00
#
_symmetry.space_group_name_H-M   'P 1'
#
loop_
_entity.id
_entity.type
_entity.pdbx_description
1 polymer ?
#
loop_
_entity_poly.entity_id
_entity_poly.type
_entity_poly.pdbx_seq_one_letter_code
_entity_poly.pdbx_strand_id
1 'polypeptide(L)'
;MRLHAIQLSLCNHINIPLTSDVFKHTFTSRVKQIQQPTVEDDEKIDVSCEKVRSRGYYANASDNPFSIAYIRIVYKDYHLQELLFNLMYSPTNVFCYAIDKKATKVFHQQMQNLSECFSNVHLTATEYEVDSAG
;
A
#
# COMPACT_ATOMS: atom_id res chain seq x y z
N MET A 1 -17.55 9.26 4.07
CA MET A 1 -17.03 9.69 5.40
C MET A 1 -15.69 10.38 5.13
N ARG A 2 -15.59 11.72 5.25
CA ARG A 2 -14.46 12.53 4.71
C ARG A 2 -13.10 11.83 4.87
N LEU A 3 -12.38 11.62 3.76
CA LEU A 3 -11.04 10.99 3.69
C LEU A 3 -10.07 11.43 4.80
N HIS A 4 -10.13 12.69 5.22
CA HIS A 4 -9.33 13.25 6.31
C HIS A 4 -9.54 12.56 7.67
N ALA A 5 -10.77 12.16 8.00
CA ALA A 5 -11.08 11.50 9.27
C ALA A 5 -10.60 10.05 9.30
N ILE A 6 -10.56 9.39 8.14
CA ILE A 6 -9.94 8.08 7.97
C ILE A 6 -8.43 8.25 8.18
N GLN A 7 -7.76 9.13 7.42
CA GLN A 7 -6.29 9.33 7.49
C GLN A 7 -5.72 9.58 8.91
N LEU A 8 -6.48 10.21 9.81
CA LEU A 8 -6.08 10.48 11.20
C LEU A 8 -6.17 9.27 12.14
N SER A 9 -6.96 8.22 11.83
CA SER A 9 -7.07 7.02 12.67
C SER A 9 -6.21 5.84 12.18
N LEU A 10 -5.71 5.91 10.92
CA LEU A 10 -5.11 4.76 10.25
C LEU A 10 -3.71 4.38 10.75
N CYS A 11 -3.04 5.23 11.53
CA CYS A 11 -1.72 4.91 12.09
C CYS A 11 -1.46 5.62 13.44
N ASN A 12 -2.37 5.41 14.40
CA ASN A 12 -2.35 6.03 15.74
C ASN A 12 -1.09 5.79 16.60
N HIS A 13 -0.10 5.02 16.13
CA HIS A 13 1.16 4.78 16.83
C HIS A 13 2.38 5.50 16.24
N ILE A 14 2.20 6.31 15.20
CA ILE A 14 3.31 6.91 14.47
C ILE A 14 3.38 8.42 14.73
N ASN A 15 4.29 8.84 15.61
CA ASN A 15 4.68 10.24 15.79
C ASN A 15 5.61 10.67 14.64
N ILE A 16 5.07 10.88 13.43
CA ILE A 16 5.82 11.48 12.32
C ILE A 16 5.24 12.86 12.01
N PRO A 17 6.07 13.92 11.97
CA PRO A 17 5.63 15.23 11.54
C PRO A 17 5.30 15.19 10.04
N LEU A 18 4.01 15.22 9.72
CA LEU A 18 3.53 15.29 8.34
C LEU A 18 3.73 16.73 7.81
N THR A 19 4.82 16.98 7.10
CA THR A 19 4.96 18.21 6.30
C THR A 19 4.36 17.97 4.92
N SER A 20 3.35 18.76 4.57
CA SER A 20 2.60 18.65 3.31
C SER A 20 3.34 19.32 2.15
N ASP A 21 4.27 18.62 1.50
CA ASP A 21 4.81 19.05 0.21
C ASP A 21 4.44 18.03 -0.87
N VAL A 22 3.36 18.34 -1.60
CA VAL A 22 2.86 17.52 -2.72
C VAL A 22 3.52 17.99 -4.01
N PHE A 23 4.33 17.10 -4.59
CA PHE A 23 4.94 17.20 -5.90
C PHE A 23 3.85 17.17 -7.00
N LYS A 24 3.66 18.29 -7.70
CA LYS A 24 2.82 18.39 -8.91
C LYS A 24 3.67 18.06 -10.13
N HIS A 25 3.46 16.91 -10.76
CA HIS A 25 4.01 16.65 -12.09
C HIS A 25 2.92 16.22 -13.06
N THR A 26 2.89 16.92 -14.20
CA THR A 26 2.04 16.62 -15.36
C THR A 26 2.69 15.51 -16.16
N PHE A 27 2.07 14.34 -16.24
CA PHE A 27 2.59 13.20 -17.00
C PHE A 27 1.92 13.16 -18.38
N THR A 28 2.60 13.71 -19.39
CA THR A 28 2.25 13.51 -20.80
C THR A 28 3.22 12.51 -21.40
N SER A 29 2.74 11.31 -21.77
CA SER A 29 3.11 10.57 -23.00
C SER A 29 2.57 9.14 -23.03
N ARG A 30 2.29 8.67 -24.25
CA ARG A 30 1.60 7.43 -24.62
C ARG A 30 2.31 6.18 -24.08
N VAL A 31 1.70 5.51 -23.12
CA VAL A 31 2.07 4.14 -22.73
C VAL A 31 1.49 3.19 -23.78
N LYS A 32 2.37 2.42 -24.44
CA LYS A 32 1.99 1.28 -25.28
C LYS A 32 1.16 0.33 -24.40
N GLN A 33 -0.06 -0.05 -24.79
CA GLN A 33 -0.98 -0.82 -23.95
C GLN A 33 -0.31 -2.05 -23.33
N ILE A 34 0.15 -1.94 -22.09
CA ILE A 34 0.37 -3.07 -21.21
C ILE A 34 -1.04 -3.46 -20.77
N GLN A 35 -1.51 -4.64 -21.16
CA GLN A 35 -2.77 -5.15 -20.64
C GLN A 35 -2.63 -5.24 -19.12
N GLN A 36 -3.49 -4.50 -18.41
CA GLN A 36 -3.59 -4.63 -16.97
C GLN A 36 -3.99 -6.07 -16.63
N PRO A 37 -3.41 -6.70 -15.59
CA PRO A 37 -3.88 -7.98 -15.10
C PRO A 37 -5.39 -7.95 -14.86
N THR A 38 -6.07 -9.06 -15.14
CA THR A 38 -7.48 -9.18 -14.75
C THR A 38 -7.58 -9.36 -13.23
N VAL A 39 -8.76 -9.08 -12.65
CA VAL A 39 -8.99 -9.30 -11.22
C VAL A 39 -8.74 -10.76 -10.86
N GLU A 40 -9.16 -11.67 -11.73
CA GLU A 40 -9.00 -13.11 -11.57
C GLU A 40 -7.54 -13.57 -11.63
N ASP A 41 -6.69 -12.87 -12.38
CA ASP A 41 -5.26 -13.15 -12.42
C ASP A 41 -4.58 -12.65 -11.15
N ASP A 42 -4.95 -11.46 -10.67
CA ASP A 42 -4.42 -10.87 -9.46
C ASP A 42 -4.78 -11.70 -8.22
N GLU A 43 -6.00 -12.23 -8.14
CA GLU A 43 -6.44 -13.08 -7.04
C GLU A 43 -5.70 -14.43 -6.96
N LYS A 44 -5.05 -14.87 -8.05
CA LYS A 44 -4.27 -16.13 -8.09
C LYS A 44 -2.81 -15.95 -7.71
N ILE A 45 -2.36 -14.72 -7.47
CA ILE A 45 -0.97 -14.45 -7.13
C ILE A 45 -0.62 -15.11 -5.80
N ASP A 46 0.48 -15.86 -5.78
CA ASP A 46 1.06 -16.40 -4.55
C ASP A 46 1.67 -15.24 -3.73
N VAL A 47 1.05 -15.00 -2.58
CA VAL A 47 1.37 -13.94 -1.62
C VAL A 47 2.07 -14.49 -0.37
N SER A 48 2.64 -15.69 -0.43
CA SER A 48 3.53 -16.16 0.62
C SER A 48 4.75 -15.26 0.76
N CYS A 49 5.25 -15.13 1.99
CA CYS A 49 6.38 -14.25 2.29
C CYS A 49 7.65 -14.56 1.50
N GLU A 50 7.87 -15.83 1.13
CA GLU A 50 8.95 -16.23 0.24
C GLU A 50 8.78 -15.60 -1.15
N LYS A 51 7.58 -15.72 -1.74
CA LYS A 51 7.31 -15.20 -3.08
C LYS A 51 7.32 -13.69 -3.12
N VAL A 52 6.70 -13.01 -2.15
CA VAL A 52 6.73 -11.54 -2.06
C VAL A 52 8.18 -11.04 -1.92
N ARG A 53 8.99 -11.70 -1.08
CA ARG A 53 10.42 -11.37 -0.94
C ARG A 53 11.22 -11.63 -2.21
N SER A 54 10.90 -12.68 -2.97
CA SER A 54 11.59 -13.01 -4.21
C SER A 54 11.33 -12.03 -5.36
N ARG A 55 10.20 -11.30 -5.32
CA ARG A 55 9.78 -10.34 -6.36
C ARG A 55 10.32 -8.92 -6.15
N GLY A 56 10.91 -8.64 -5.00
CA GLY A 56 11.45 -7.32 -4.66
C GLY A 56 12.84 -7.40 -4.06
N TYR A 57 13.46 -6.25 -3.84
CA TYR A 57 14.70 -6.14 -3.08
C TYR A 57 14.44 -5.31 -1.82
N TYR A 58 14.59 -5.94 -0.66
CA TYR A 58 14.25 -5.34 0.63
C TYR A 58 15.51 -5.26 1.48
N ALA A 59 16.08 -4.07 1.60
CA ALA A 59 17.22 -3.84 2.49
C ALA A 59 16.80 -4.05 3.95
N ASN A 60 17.67 -4.69 4.74
CA ASN A 60 17.41 -4.96 6.16
C ASN A 60 17.61 -3.72 7.05
N ALA A 61 18.44 -2.78 6.61
CA ALA A 61 18.76 -1.56 7.34
C ALA A 61 19.08 -0.42 6.37
N SER A 62 18.90 0.81 6.83
CA SER A 62 19.31 2.03 6.14
C SER A 62 19.83 3.02 7.17
N ASP A 63 20.92 3.70 6.85
CA ASP A 63 21.49 4.77 7.68
C ASP A 63 20.77 6.12 7.43
N ASN A 64 19.68 6.12 6.65
CA ASN A 64 18.93 7.33 6.36
C ASN A 64 18.20 7.82 7.62
N PRO A 65 18.49 9.02 8.14
CA PRO A 65 17.84 9.55 9.33
C PRO A 65 16.39 9.96 9.09
N PHE A 66 15.92 9.97 7.84
CA PHE A 66 14.57 10.38 7.46
C PHE A 66 13.67 9.16 7.23
N SER A 67 12.45 9.24 7.78
CA SER A 67 11.38 8.26 7.62
C SER A 67 10.16 8.91 6.99
N ILE A 68 9.54 8.23 6.02
CA ILE A 68 8.29 8.63 5.39
C ILE A 68 7.19 7.64 5.77
N ALA A 69 6.02 8.17 6.14
CA ALA A 69 4.80 7.38 6.28
C ALA A 69 3.95 7.44 5.02
N TYR A 70 3.63 6.27 4.44
CA TYR A 70 2.70 6.14 3.33
C TYR A 70 1.36 5.62 3.85
N ILE A 71 0.31 6.43 3.72
CA ILE A 71 -1.05 6.05 4.12
C ILE A 71 -1.90 5.93 2.87
N ARG A 72 -2.48 4.73 2.63
CA ARG A 72 -3.26 4.45 1.42
C ARG A 72 -4.55 3.72 1.73
N ILE A 73 -5.61 4.09 1.04
CA ILE A 73 -6.85 3.32 0.98
C ILE A 73 -6.81 2.47 -0.30
N VAL A 74 -7.00 1.16 -0.17
CA VAL A 74 -6.86 0.18 -1.26
C VAL A 74 -8.07 -0.74 -1.32
N TYR A 75 -8.45 -1.20 -2.52
CA TYR A 75 -9.65 -2.03 -2.69
C TYR A 75 -9.55 -3.11 -3.79
N LYS A 76 -8.52 -3.08 -4.63
CA LYS A 76 -8.26 -4.07 -5.69
C LYS A 76 -6.83 -3.96 -6.22
N ASP A 77 -6.53 -4.79 -7.23
CA ASP A 77 -5.28 -4.82 -8.00
C ASP A 77 -4.05 -5.03 -7.09
N TYR A 78 -3.96 -6.19 -6.44
CA TYR A 78 -2.87 -6.48 -5.49
C TYR A 78 -1.50 -6.36 -6.15
N HIS A 79 -1.35 -6.76 -7.42
CA HIS A 79 -0.09 -6.64 -8.13
C HIS A 79 0.41 -5.20 -8.18
N LEU A 80 -0.50 -4.26 -8.38
CA LEU A 80 -0.19 -2.83 -8.38
C LEU A 80 0.22 -2.36 -6.98
N GLN A 81 -0.47 -2.81 -5.93
CA GLN A 81 -0.12 -2.44 -4.55
C GLN A 81 1.27 -2.94 -4.15
N GLU A 82 1.58 -4.20 -4.46
CA GLU A 82 2.91 -4.80 -4.24
C GLU A 82 3.98 -4.06 -5.06
N LEU A 83 3.70 -3.75 -6.33
CA LEU A 83 4.63 -3.00 -7.17
C LEU A 83 4.95 -1.61 -6.60
N LEU A 84 3.93 -0.84 -6.18
CA LEU A 84 4.17 0.47 -5.58
C LEU A 84 4.89 0.36 -4.23
N PHE A 85 4.60 -0.67 -3.43
CA PHE A 85 5.33 -0.94 -2.20
C PHE A 85 6.82 -1.18 -2.50
N ASN A 86 7.13 -2.05 -3.46
CA ASN A 86 8.50 -2.38 -3.85
C ASN A 86 9.29 -1.16 -4.34
N LEU A 87 8.65 -0.29 -5.14
CA LEU A 87 9.28 0.93 -5.65
C LEU A 87 9.61 1.96 -4.57
N MET A 88 8.90 1.90 -3.44
CA MET A 88 8.97 2.91 -2.37
C MET A 88 9.58 2.37 -1.08
N TYR A 89 9.93 1.08 -1.06
CA TYR A 89 10.41 0.39 0.12
C TYR A 89 11.71 1.01 0.64
N SER A 90 11.69 1.36 1.92
CA SER A 90 12.87 1.60 2.73
C SER A 90 12.63 0.93 4.08
N PRO A 91 13.65 0.32 4.71
CA PRO A 91 13.51 -0.21 6.06
C PRO A 91 13.15 0.86 7.10
N THR A 92 13.41 2.15 6.82
CA THR A 92 13.02 3.26 7.70
C THR A 92 11.62 3.80 7.41
N ASN A 93 11.03 3.50 6.25
CA ASN A 93 9.69 3.98 5.90
C ASN A 93 8.61 3.12 6.56
N VAL A 94 7.45 3.72 6.80
CA VAL A 94 6.28 3.02 7.34
C VAL A 94 5.14 3.05 6.33
N PHE A 95 4.45 1.93 6.17
CA PHE A 95 3.36 1.76 5.22
C PHE A 95 2.08 1.37 5.97
N CYS A 96 1.06 2.20 5.88
CA CYS A 96 -0.24 1.98 6.50
C CYS A 96 -1.31 1.84 5.40
N TYR A 97 -1.96 0.69 5.34
CA TYR A 97 -3.02 0.42 4.37
C TYR A 97 -4.37 0.31 5.08
N ALA A 98 -5.34 1.06 4.58
CA ALA A 98 -6.75 0.88 4.87
C ALA A 98 -7.38 0.09 3.73
N ILE A 99 -8.03 -1.01 4.05
CA ILE A 99 -8.73 -1.79 3.04
C ILE A 99 -10.18 -1.30 2.98
N ASP A 100 -10.67 -1.01 1.78
CA ASP A 100 -12.10 -0.76 1.59
C ASP A 100 -12.87 -2.04 1.95
N LYS A 101 -13.88 -1.89 2.80
CA LYS A 101 -14.73 -2.99 3.26
C LYS A 101 -15.41 -3.75 2.11
N LYS A 102 -15.57 -3.11 0.95
CA LYS A 102 -16.18 -3.71 -0.26
C LYS A 102 -15.20 -4.53 -1.10
N ALA A 103 -13.91 -4.53 -0.76
CA ALA A 103 -12.92 -5.31 -1.49
C ALA A 103 -13.19 -6.83 -1.35
N THR A 104 -12.64 -7.62 -2.27
CA THR A 104 -12.85 -9.07 -2.26
C THR A 104 -12.14 -9.71 -1.06
N LYS A 105 -12.66 -10.85 -0.59
CA LYS A 105 -12.03 -11.60 0.50
C LYS A 105 -10.61 -12.04 0.17
N VAL A 106 -10.35 -12.34 -1.11
CA VAL A 106 -9.00 -12.70 -1.57
C VAL A 106 -8.08 -11.49 -1.44
N PHE A 107 -8.51 -10.31 -1.89
CA PHE A 107 -7.71 -9.09 -1.75
C PHE A 107 -7.40 -8.74 -0.29
N HIS A 108 -8.37 -8.90 0.62
CA HIS A 108 -8.15 -8.77 2.07
C HIS A 108 -7.03 -9.68 2.55
N GLN A 109 -7.09 -10.97 2.21
CA GLN A 109 -6.08 -11.95 2.61
C GLN A 109 -4.70 -11.64 2.02
N GLN A 110 -4.65 -11.17 0.77
CA GLN A 110 -3.39 -10.80 0.12
C GLN A 110 -2.71 -9.62 0.82
N MET A 111 -3.47 -8.58 1.16
CA MET A 111 -2.94 -7.44 1.92
C MET A 111 -2.55 -7.82 3.35
N GLN A 112 -3.31 -8.73 3.98
CA GLN A 112 -2.96 -9.26 5.30
C GLN A 112 -1.61 -10.01 5.26
N ASN A 113 -1.44 -10.92 4.31
CA ASN A 113 -0.18 -11.65 4.14
C ASN A 113 0.99 -10.68 3.92
N LEU A 114 0.82 -9.66 3.07
CA LEU A 114 1.84 -8.62 2.88
C LEU A 114 2.21 -7.94 4.20
N SER A 115 1.24 -7.59 5.05
CA SER A 115 1.50 -6.98 6.36
C SER A 115 2.21 -7.91 7.34
N GLU A 116 1.91 -9.20 7.32
CA GLU A 116 2.58 -10.20 8.16
C GLU A 116 4.02 -10.45 7.70
N CYS A 117 4.31 -10.23 6.42
CA CYS A 117 5.65 -10.40 5.88
C CYS A 117 6.62 -9.30 6.29
N PHE A 118 6.17 -8.09 6.60
CA PHE A 118 7.03 -6.93 6.85
C PHE A 118 6.62 -6.18 8.10
N SER A 119 7.55 -5.98 9.04
CA SER A 119 7.26 -5.31 10.32
C SER A 119 6.90 -3.83 10.18
N ASN A 120 7.22 -3.19 9.06
CA ASN A 120 6.93 -1.79 8.74
C ASN A 120 5.69 -1.61 7.84
N VAL A 121 4.91 -2.68 7.65
CA VAL A 121 3.63 -2.64 6.94
C VAL A 121 2.51 -2.92 7.93
N HIS A 122 1.52 -2.04 7.96
CA HIS A 122 0.41 -2.09 8.91
C HIS A 122 -0.91 -2.02 8.17
N LEU A 123 -1.85 -2.85 8.61
CA LEU A 123 -3.26 -2.74 8.23
C LEU A 123 -4.04 -2.05 9.34
N THR A 124 -5.08 -1.34 8.94
CA THR A 124 -5.90 -0.61 9.88
C THR A 124 -6.96 -1.52 10.48
N ALA A 125 -7.20 -1.39 11.79
CA ALA A 125 -8.15 -2.26 12.49
C ALA A 125 -9.60 -2.09 12.00
N THR A 126 -9.94 -0.91 11.48
CA THR A 126 -11.28 -0.60 10.99
C THR A 126 -11.27 -0.42 9.50
N GLU A 127 -12.18 -1.11 8.81
CA GLU A 127 -12.45 -0.94 7.40
C GLU A 127 -13.70 -0.07 7.19
N TYR A 128 -13.63 0.83 6.24
CA TYR A 128 -14.73 1.72 5.88
C TYR A 128 -15.18 1.42 4.46
N GLU A 129 -16.47 1.60 4.18
CA GLU A 129 -16.98 1.59 2.81
C GLU A 129 -16.66 2.96 2.20
N VAL A 130 -15.78 2.99 1.21
CA VAL A 130 -15.31 4.24 0.60
C VAL A 130 -15.94 4.40 -0.77
N ASP A 131 -16.51 5.56 -1.04
CA ASP A 131 -17.05 5.91 -2.35
C ASP A 131 -16.25 7.05 -2.98
N SER A 132 -16.62 7.46 -4.19
CA SER A 132 -15.93 8.53 -4.90
C SER A 132 -16.07 9.90 -4.23
N ALA A 133 -17.00 10.05 -3.28
CA ALA A 133 -17.18 11.27 -2.50
C ALA A 133 -16.33 11.28 -1.21
N GLY A 134 -15.78 10.13 -0.81
CA GLY A 134 -14.95 9.97 0.38
C GLY A 134 -15.76 9.73 1.63
#